data_AF-A0A1V2B7B8-F1
#
_entry.id   AF-A0A1V2B7B8-F1
#
_cell.length_a   1.000
_cell.length_b   1.000
_cell.length_c   1.000
_cell.angle_alpha   90.00
_cell.angle_beta   90.00
_cell.angle_gamma   90.00
#
_symmetry.space_group_name_H-M   'P 1'
#
loop_
_entity.id
_entity.type
_entity.pdbx_description
1 polymer ?
#
loop_
_entity_poly.entity_id
_entity_poly.type
_entity_poly.pdbx_seq_one_letter_code
_entity_poly.pdbx_strand_id
1 'polypeptide(L)' 'MDTILEIIFEVVLLVIFQVPGAFIRWVVFGCRRPFKEVLKDDGYINGTVGLVVVVGLVILITRYLL' A
#
# COMPACT_ATOMS: atom_id res chain seq x y z
N MET A 1 -20.82 -15.25 8.73
CA MET A 1 -19.88 -15.89 7.78
C MET A 1 -19.11 -14.81 7.02
N ASP A 2 -19.74 -13.66 6.76
CA ASP A 2 -19.18 -12.55 6.00
C ASP A 2 -18.06 -11.80 6.75
N THR A 3 -18.20 -11.53 8.05
CA THR A 3 -17.20 -10.77 8.84
C THR A 3 -15.81 -11.43 8.87
N ILE A 4 -15.73 -12.75 8.95
CA ILE A 4 -14.43 -13.46 8.94
C ILE A 4 -13.78 -13.33 7.57
N LEU A 5 -14.57 -13.46 6.50
CA LEU A 5 -14.08 -13.32 5.13
C LEU A 5 -13.62 -11.89 4.84
N GLU A 6 -14.34 -10.88 5.33
CA GLU A 6 -13.97 -9.47 5.24
C GLU A 6 -12.62 -9.19 5.90
N ILE A 7 -12.41 -9.69 7.13
CA ILE A 7 -11.13 -9.54 7.84
C ILE A 7 -9.99 -10.20 7.07
N ILE A 8 -10.20 -11.43 6.56
CA ILE A 8 -9.19 -12.12 5.76
C ILE A 8 -8.85 -11.31 4.51
N PHE A 9 -9.87 -10.78 3.82
CA PHE A 9 -9.69 -9.98 2.63
C PHE A 9 -8.91 -8.69 2.92
N GLU A 10 -9.24 -7.99 3.99
CA GLU A 10 -8.51 -6.79 4.43
C GLU A 10 -7.03 -7.10 4.71
N VAL A 11 -6.75 -8.17 5.45
CA VAL A 11 -5.37 -8.58 5.75
C VAL A 11 -4.61 -8.93 4.47
N VAL A 12 -5.23 -9.67 3.55
CA VAL A 12 -4.62 -10.04 2.26
C VAL A 12 -4.31 -8.79 1.44
N LEU A 13 -5.25 -7.84 1.33
CA LEU A 13 -5.02 -6.59 0.64
C LEU A 13 -3.85 -5.82 1.26
N LEU A 14 -3.86 -5.63 2.57
CA LEU A 14 -2.81 -4.89 3.27
C LEU A 14 -1.43 -5.53 3.02
N VAL A 15 -1.33 -6.87 3.07
CA VAL A 15 -0.09 -7.60 2.78
C VAL A 15 0.39 -7.37 1.34
N ILE A 16 -0.49 -7.47 0.34
CA ILE A 16 -0.15 -7.24 -1.07
C ILE A 16 0.38 -5.81 -1.28
N PHE A 17 -0.25 -4.84 -0.62
CA PHE A 17 0.09 -3.42 -0.77
C PHE A 17 1.28 -2.95 0.08
N GLN A 18 1.87 -3.81 0.92
CA GLN A 18 3.05 -3.41 1.73
C GLN A 18 4.24 -3.00 0.87
N VAL A 19 4.56 -3.77 -0.18
CA VAL A 19 5.71 -3.46 -1.04
C VAL A 19 5.50 -2.14 -1.80
N PRO A 20 4.36 -1.90 -2.48
CA PRO A 20 4.05 -0.60 -3.06
C PRO A 20 4.12 0.56 -2.06
N GLY A 21 3.52 0.42 -0.88
CA GLY A 21 3.49 1.53 0.09
C GLY A 21 4.84 1.78 0.75
N ALA A 22 5.64 0.74 1.01
CA ALA A 22 7.03 0.90 1.43
C ALA A 22 7.83 1.66 0.36
N PHE A 23 7.62 1.35 -0.93
CA PHE A 23 8.30 2.03 -2.02
C PHE A 23 7.90 3.51 -2.11
N ILE A 24 6.60 3.80 -2.04
CA ILE A 24 6.09 5.18 -2.04
C ILE A 24 6.68 5.96 -0.86
N ARG A 25 6.63 5.40 0.36
CA ARG A 25 7.24 6.04 1.55
C ARG A 25 8.72 6.27 1.34
N TRP A 26 9.44 5.27 0.85
CA TRP A 26 10.88 5.36 0.62
C TRP A 26 11.24 6.51 -0.34
N VAL A 27 10.50 6.66 -1.44
CA VAL A 27 10.69 7.75 -2.40
C VAL A 27 10.29 9.10 -1.80
N VAL A 28 9.12 9.20 -1.13
CA VAL A 28 8.62 10.44 -0.53
C VAL A 28 9.56 10.97 0.56
N PHE A 29 10.20 10.09 1.34
CA PHE A 29 11.20 10.46 2.34
C PHE A 29 12.61 10.65 1.76
N GLY A 30 12.76 10.67 0.43
CA GLY A 30 14.01 10.97 -0.26
C GLY A 30 15.06 9.88 -0.11
N CYS A 31 14.65 8.62 -0.04
CA CYS A 31 15.53 7.44 -0.01
C CYS A 31 16.61 7.46 1.08
N ARG A 32 16.38 8.19 2.19
CA ARG A 32 17.36 8.44 3.26
C ARG A 32 17.79 7.18 4.03
N ARG A 33 16.97 6.12 4.00
CA ARG A 33 17.25 4.81 4.61
C ARG A 33 17.22 3.72 3.53
N PRO A 34 17.90 2.59 3.72
CA PRO A 34 17.78 1.44 2.81
C PRO A 34 16.32 0.99 2.67
N PHE A 35 15.88 0.69 1.44
CA PHE A 35 14.51 0.23 1.18
C PHE A 35 14.10 -0.97 2.05
N LYS A 36 15.02 -1.91 2.27
CA LYS A 36 14.81 -3.08 3.13
C LYS A 36 14.45 -2.71 4.57
N GLU A 37 14.94 -1.59 5.08
CA GLU A 37 14.54 -1.09 6.40
C GLU A 37 13.12 -0.53 6.37
N VAL A 38 12.79 0.30 5.37
CA VAL A 38 11.43 0.86 5.21
C VAL A 38 10.39 -0.24 5.01
N LEU A 39 10.74 -1.32 4.30
CA LEU A 39 9.88 -2.48 4.12
C LEU A 39 9.66 -3.27 5.42
N LYS A 40 10.67 -3.33 6.29
CA LYS A 40 10.63 -4.02 7.59
C LYS A 40 10.08 -3.16 8.74
N ASP A 41 9.92 -1.86 8.53
CA ASP A 41 9.18 -0.98 9.43
C ASP A 41 7.69 -1.42 9.49
N ASP A 42 6.79 -0.57 9.96
CA ASP A 42 5.38 -0.88 10.12
C ASP A 42 4.70 -1.34 8.82
N GLY A 43 4.39 -2.64 8.76
CA GLY A 43 3.73 -3.30 7.63
C GLY A 43 2.28 -2.87 7.44
N TYR A 44 1.58 -2.46 8.51
CA TYR A 44 0.22 -1.92 8.40
C TYR A 44 0.24 -0.54 7.73
N ILE A 45 1.18 0.33 8.12
CA ILE A 45 1.39 1.62 7.46
C ILE A 45 1.79 1.43 5.99
N ASN A 46 2.71 0.51 5.71
CA ASN A 46 3.10 0.19 4.34
C ASN A 46 1.90 -0.30 3.52
N GLY A 47 1.12 -1.24 4.04
CA GLY A 47 -0.08 -1.75 3.37
C GLY A 47 -1.10 -0.65 3.09
N THR A 48 -1.36 0.20 4.09
CA THR A 48 -2.34 1.30 3.98
C THR A 48 -1.90 2.35 2.96
N VAL A 49 -0.64 2.80 3.01
CA VAL A 49 -0.11 3.76 2.04
C VAL A 49 -0.16 3.20 0.62
N GLY A 50 0.23 1.93 0.45
CA GLY A 50 0.20 1.28 -0.86
C GLY A 50 -1.22 1.20 -1.41
N LEU A 51 -2.18 0.78 -0.58
CA LEU A 51 -3.58 0.65 -0.97
C LEU A 51 -4.18 2.00 -1.38
N VAL A 52 -4.04 3.02 -0.52
CA VAL A 52 -4.61 4.36 -0.77
C VAL A 52 -4.04 4.99 -2.04
N VAL A 53 -2.73 4.94 -2.22
CA VAL A 53 -2.08 5.58 -3.37
C VAL A 53 -2.38 4.83 -4.66
N VAL A 54 -2.33 3.50 -4.67
CA VAL A 54 -2.63 2.72 -5.88
C VAL A 54 -4.10 2.88 -6.29
N VAL A 55 -5.04 2.79 -5.33
CA VAL A 55 -6.47 3.02 -5.62
C VAL A 55 -6.70 4.45 -6.12
N GLY A 56 -6.08 5.44 -5.49
CA GLY A 56 -6.15 6.83 -5.94
C GLY A 56 -5.66 7.00 -7.38
N LEU A 57 -4.52 6.40 -7.73
CA LEU A 57 -3.99 6.42 -9.10
C LEU A 57 -4.93 5.73 -10.09
N VAL A 58 -5.48 4.57 -9.75
CA VAL A 58 -6.44 3.86 -10.62
C VAL A 58 -7.69 4.70 -10.88
N ILE A 59 -8.24 5.37 -9.85
CA ILE A 59 -9.40 6.26 -9.99
C ILE A 59 -9.05 7.47 -10.87
N LEU A 60 -7.88 8.08 -10.68
CA LEU A 60 -7.45 9.21 -11.50
C LEU A 60 -7.28 8.78 -12.96
N ILE A 61 -6.54 7.70 -13.21
CA ILE A 61 -6.28 7.18 -14.56
C ILE A 61 -7.59 6.86 -15.27
N THR A 62 -8.52 6.17 -14.60
CA THR A 62 -9.83 5.83 -15.20
C THR A 62 -10.69 7.06 -15.49
N ARG A 63 -10.62 8.12 -14.68
CA ARG A 63 -11.34 9.39 -14.95
C ARG A 63 -10.76 10.22 -16.10
N TYR A 64 -9.46 10.12 -16.35
CA TYR A 64 -8.78 10.93 -17.36
C TYR A 64 -8.57 10.21 -18.69
N LEU A 65 -8.62 8.87 -18.73
CA LEU A 65 -8.39 8.06 -19.93
C LEU A 65 -9.65 7.41 -20.52
N LEU A 66 -10.78 7.38 -19.80
CA LEU A 66 -12.08 6.87 -20.27
C LEU A 66 -13.13 7.98 -20.21
#